data_AF-A0AA36N6S3-F1
#
_entry.id   AF-A0AA36N6S3-F1
#
_cell.length_a   1.000
_cell.length_b   1.000
_cell.length_c   1.000
_cell.angle_alpha   90.00
_cell.angle_beta   90.00
_cell.angle_gamma   90.00
#
_symmetry.space_group_name_H-M   'P 1'
#
loop_
_entity.id
_entity.type
_entity.pdbx_description
1 polymer ?
#
loop_
_entity_poly.entity_id
_entity_poly.type
_entity_poly.pdbx_seq_one_letter_code
_entity_poly.pdbx_strand_id
1 'polypeptide(L)'
;MPAAELLAAACRQEGTQVAQLGGLCVLGTERHEARRIDNQLRGRAGRQGDPGSSRFYLSLGDKVFRVFGGDAVRALTAEMGGADDVPIVSPLISGALDEAQNQVQSFFFGIRKDVFKYDEVLDQQRQVIYGIRRKALLDSDEGVLGSLQNFCEESMAELVEQLVRPEEPWQSWPFQRLSAKLSAWFTGSWPGATVARPRP
;
A
#
# COMPACT_ATOMS: atom_id res chain seq x y z
N MET A 1 5.98 51.94 -22.23
CA MET A 1 6.30 50.53 -21.93
C MET A 1 5.02 49.83 -21.48
N PRO A 2 4.72 48.62 -21.97
CA PRO A 2 3.61 47.80 -21.47
C PRO A 2 3.77 47.54 -19.97
N ALA A 3 2.66 47.42 -19.22
CA ALA A 3 2.68 47.16 -17.78
C ALA A 3 3.49 45.90 -17.39
N ALA A 4 3.54 44.90 -18.27
CA ALA A 4 4.32 43.68 -18.08
C ALA A 4 5.85 43.94 -17.98
N GLU A 5 6.39 44.89 -18.75
CA GLU A 5 7.82 45.20 -18.73
C GLU A 5 8.22 45.92 -17.44
N LEU A 6 7.36 46.80 -16.93
CA LEU A 6 7.56 47.48 -15.65
C LEU A 6 7.58 46.49 -14.48
N LEU A 7 6.63 45.55 -14.46
CA LEU A 7 6.58 44.49 -13.44
C LEU A 7 7.80 43.56 -13.54
N ALA A 8 8.20 43.17 -14.74
CA ALA A 8 9.38 42.33 -14.94
C ALA A 8 10.68 43.01 -14.48
N ALA A 9 10.80 44.33 -14.69
CA ALA A 9 11.93 45.11 -14.21
C ALA A 9 11.95 45.18 -12.67
N ALA A 10 10.80 45.45 -12.05
CA ALA A 10 10.66 45.46 -10.59
C ALA A 10 11.02 44.08 -9.98
N CYS A 11 10.49 42.98 -10.52
CA CYS A 11 10.79 41.63 -10.05
C CYS A 11 12.29 41.28 -10.16
N ARG A 12 12.98 41.73 -11.22
CA ARG A 12 14.43 41.53 -11.36
C ARG A 12 15.23 42.31 -10.31
N GLN A 13 14.82 43.54 -10.03
CA GLN A 13 15.46 44.37 -9.03
C GLN A 13 15.27 43.79 -7.62
N GLU A 14 14.03 43.44 -7.27
CA GLU A 14 13.70 42.77 -6.00
C GLU A 14 14.42 41.42 -5.86
N GLY A 15 14.44 40.61 -6.92
CA GLY A 15 15.14 39.32 -6.92
C GLY A 15 16.64 39.47 -6.65
N THR A 16 17.28 40.49 -7.22
CA THR A 16 18.70 40.80 -6.95
C THR A 16 18.90 41.22 -5.50
N GLN A 17 18.03 42.06 -4.95
CA GLN A 17 18.08 42.50 -3.55
C GLN A 17 17.90 41.31 -2.59
N VAL A 18 16.92 40.44 -2.85
CA VAL A 18 16.68 39.23 -2.06
C VAL A 18 17.89 38.29 -2.12
N ALA A 19 18.50 38.13 -3.30
CA ALA A 19 19.72 37.32 -3.44
C ALA A 19 20.89 37.89 -2.61
N GLN A 20 21.08 39.21 -2.61
CA GLN A 20 22.11 39.88 -1.79
C GLN A 20 21.87 39.71 -0.28
N LEU A 21 20.62 39.56 0.15
CA LEU A 21 20.23 39.29 1.55
C LEU A 21 20.39 37.80 1.95
N GLY A 22 20.89 36.94 1.06
CA GLY A 22 21.05 35.51 1.32
C GLY A 22 19.87 34.63 0.87
N GLY A 23 18.91 35.22 0.18
CA GLY A 23 17.79 34.53 -0.46
C GLY A 23 16.75 33.96 0.49
N LEU A 24 16.02 32.94 0.04
CA LEU A 24 14.93 32.35 0.83
C LEU A 24 15.47 31.57 2.02
N CYS A 25 15.04 31.95 3.23
CA CYS A 25 15.26 31.19 4.45
C CYS A 25 14.05 30.32 4.76
N VAL A 26 14.25 29.01 4.87
CA VAL A 26 13.21 28.04 5.24
C VAL A 26 13.40 27.59 6.68
N LEU A 27 12.38 27.80 7.50
CA LEU A 27 12.37 27.38 8.89
C LEU A 27 11.43 26.19 9.06
N GLY A 28 11.97 25.05 9.47
CA GLY A 28 11.20 23.90 9.93
C GLY A 28 11.00 24.01 11.44
N THR A 29 9.76 24.03 11.90
CA THR A 29 9.43 24.11 13.34
C THR A 29 9.50 22.76 14.03
N GLU A 30 9.37 21.68 13.26
CA GLU A 30 9.45 20.29 13.69
C GLU A 30 10.07 19.46 12.58
N ARG A 31 10.33 18.18 12.87
CA ARG A 31 10.72 17.19 11.86
C ARG A 31 9.57 16.25 11.56
N HIS A 32 9.36 16.00 10.28
CA HIS A 32 8.39 15.01 9.86
C HIS A 32 8.90 13.59 10.16
N GLU A 33 7.97 12.65 10.35
CA GLU A 33 8.25 11.21 10.41
C GLU A 33 8.97 10.68 9.15
N ALA A 34 8.95 11.44 8.06
CA ALA A 34 9.48 11.04 6.77
C ALA A 34 10.47 12.10 6.27
N ARG A 35 11.75 11.72 6.16
CA ARG A 35 12.84 12.60 5.72
C ARG A 35 12.60 13.23 4.35
N ARG A 36 11.85 12.56 3.47
CA ARG A 36 11.46 13.09 2.16
C ARG A 36 10.69 14.42 2.28
N ILE A 37 9.78 14.54 3.23
CA ILE A 37 8.96 15.76 3.41
C ILE A 37 9.82 16.91 3.94
N ASP A 38 10.74 16.62 4.86
CA ASP A 38 11.72 17.62 5.33
C ASP A 38 12.62 18.10 4.19
N ASN A 39 13.10 17.18 3.34
CA ASN A 39 13.91 17.53 2.18
C ASN A 39 13.12 18.33 1.14
N GLN A 40 11.81 18.07 0.99
CA GLN A 40 10.94 18.89 0.15
C GLN A 40 10.81 20.32 0.68
N LEU A 41 10.66 20.49 1.99
CA LEU A 41 10.61 21.80 2.63
C LEU A 41 11.95 22.53 2.42
N ARG A 42 13.07 21.86 2.70
CA ARG A 42 14.43 22.37 2.45
C ARG A 42 14.64 22.80 0.99
N GLY A 43 14.22 21.98 0.04
CA GLY A 43 14.35 22.23 -1.40
C GLY A 43 13.48 23.36 -1.95
N ARG A 44 12.72 24.06 -1.10
CA ARG A 44 12.08 25.33 -1.48
C ARG A 44 13.09 26.47 -1.58
N ALA A 45 14.15 26.45 -0.78
CA ALA A 45 15.27 27.37 -0.89
C ALA A 45 16.33 26.86 -1.87
N GLY A 46 17.17 27.76 -2.38
CA GLY A 46 18.34 27.40 -3.17
C GLY A 46 18.08 26.82 -4.56
N ARG A 47 16.96 27.20 -5.19
CA ARG A 47 16.61 26.71 -6.53
C ARG A 47 17.51 27.31 -7.59
N GLN A 48 17.88 26.55 -8.62
CA GLN A 48 18.70 27.01 -9.74
C GLN A 48 20.04 27.67 -9.32
N GLY A 49 20.57 27.35 -8.14
CA GLY A 49 21.79 27.95 -7.62
C GLY A 49 21.58 29.30 -6.90
N ASP A 50 20.34 29.74 -6.71
CA ASP A 50 20.03 30.91 -5.88
C ASP A 50 20.58 30.73 -4.46
N PRO A 51 21.00 31.82 -3.78
CA PRO A 51 21.31 31.76 -2.37
C PRO A 51 20.05 31.38 -1.57
N GLY A 52 20.23 30.64 -0.49
CA GLY A 52 19.15 30.23 0.38
C GLY A 52 19.66 29.46 1.57
N SER A 53 18.87 29.42 2.63
CA SER A 53 19.22 28.72 3.86
C SER A 53 18.03 27.92 4.38
N SER A 54 18.32 26.84 5.11
CA SER A 54 17.29 26.08 5.80
C SER A 54 17.74 25.75 7.21
N ARG A 55 16.87 25.94 8.19
CA ARG A 55 17.13 25.57 9.58
C ARG A 55 15.92 24.87 10.16
N PHE A 56 16.15 23.74 10.83
CA PHE A 56 15.11 22.99 11.51
C PHE A 56 15.31 23.17 13.01
N TYR A 57 14.21 23.46 13.69
CA TYR A 57 14.08 23.48 15.13
C TYR A 57 13.30 22.24 15.55
N LEU A 58 13.62 21.74 16.74
CA LEU A 58 12.97 20.58 17.33
C LEU A 58 12.90 20.80 18.83
N SER A 59 11.83 20.27 19.44
CA SER A 59 11.72 20.14 20.89
C SER A 59 11.88 18.68 21.30
N LEU A 60 12.48 18.46 22.48
CA LEU A 60 12.55 17.12 23.08
C LEU A 60 11.16 16.54 23.38
N GLY A 61 10.13 17.38 23.46
CA GLY A 61 8.73 16.98 23.65
C GLY A 61 8.01 16.55 22.36
N ASP A 62 8.63 16.69 21.19
CA ASP A 62 7.98 16.41 19.91
C ASP A 62 7.65 14.92 19.74
N LYS A 63 6.59 14.64 18.96
CA LYS A 63 6.04 13.29 18.78
C LYS A 63 7.08 12.28 18.32
N VAL A 64 7.97 12.66 17.40
CA VAL A 64 9.03 11.78 16.87
C VAL A 64 9.95 11.34 18.01
N PHE A 65 10.37 12.26 18.87
CA PHE A 65 11.22 11.96 20.02
C PHE A 65 10.49 11.19 21.12
N ARG A 66 9.23 11.52 21.40
CA ARG A 66 8.44 10.82 22.42
C ARG A 66 8.24 9.34 22.10
N VAL A 67 8.03 9.02 20.81
CA VAL A 67 7.70 7.67 20.38
C VAL A 67 8.96 6.87 20.01
N PHE A 68 9.99 7.52 19.44
CA PHE A 68 11.15 6.84 18.84
C PHE A 68 12.51 7.35 19.35
N GLY A 69 12.55 8.34 20.25
CA GLY A 69 13.78 8.87 20.83
C GLY A 69 14.49 7.94 21.82
N GLY A 70 13.86 6.82 22.17
CA GLY A 70 14.46 5.77 23.00
C GLY A 70 14.94 6.25 24.37
N ASP A 71 15.89 5.52 24.95
CA ASP A 71 16.50 5.85 26.24
C ASP A 71 17.50 7.00 26.14
N ALA A 72 18.13 7.18 24.98
CA ALA A 72 19.15 8.21 24.76
C ALA A 72 18.57 9.62 24.91
N VAL A 73 17.40 9.88 24.33
CA VAL A 73 16.76 11.22 24.40
C VAL A 73 16.20 11.48 25.80
N ARG A 74 15.72 10.43 26.49
CA ARG A 74 15.29 10.52 27.89
C ARG A 74 16.45 10.82 28.83
N ALA A 75 17.60 10.17 28.64
CA ALA A 75 18.82 10.45 29.40
C ALA A 75 19.30 11.90 29.19
N LEU A 76 19.26 12.38 27.95
CA LEU A 76 19.65 13.73 27.60
C LEU A 76 18.70 14.79 28.19
N THR A 77 17.39 14.51 28.19
CA THR A 77 16.38 15.35 28.85
C THR A 77 16.59 15.41 30.37
N ALA A 78 16.95 14.29 30.99
CA ALA A 78 17.20 14.20 32.44
C ALA A 78 18.50 14.91 32.86
N GLU A 79 19.54 14.85 32.03
CA GLU A 79 20.83 15.51 32.29
C GLU A 79 20.76 17.03 32.07
N MET A 80 19.90 17.48 31.15
CA MET A 80 19.80 18.89 30.74
C MET A 80 18.64 19.67 31.36
N GLY A 81 17.80 19.05 32.20
CA GLY A 81 16.61 19.66 32.80
C GLY A 81 16.81 20.87 33.74
N GLY A 82 17.98 21.52 33.69
CA GLY A 82 18.28 22.78 34.39
C GLY A 82 18.77 23.92 33.48
N ALA A 83 18.85 23.72 32.16
CA ALA A 83 19.31 24.72 31.20
C ALA A 83 18.28 24.93 30.07
N ASP A 84 17.05 25.30 30.46
CA ASP A 84 15.89 25.41 29.56
C ASP A 84 16.05 26.44 28.42
N ASP A 85 16.97 27.41 28.57
CA ASP A 85 17.16 28.51 27.62
C ASP A 85 18.38 28.36 26.70
N VAL A 86 19.12 27.23 26.78
CA VAL A 86 20.33 27.04 25.96
C VAL A 86 20.04 26.15 24.75
N PRO A 87 20.23 26.64 23.51
CA PRO A 87 20.03 25.82 22.32
C PRO A 87 21.07 24.70 22.27
N ILE A 88 20.59 23.48 22.17
CA ILE A 88 21.43 22.29 22.11
C ILE A 88 21.92 22.09 20.67
N VAL A 89 23.23 22.26 20.45
CA VAL A 89 23.86 22.00 19.15
C VAL A 89 24.96 20.98 19.33
N SER A 90 24.62 19.70 19.13
CA SER A 90 25.59 18.60 19.16
C SER A 90 25.44 17.72 17.91
N PRO A 91 26.54 17.40 17.21
CA PRO A 91 26.53 16.43 16.12
C PRO A 91 26.01 15.05 16.55
N LEU A 92 26.24 14.65 17.81
CA LEU A 92 25.78 13.36 18.34
C LEU A 92 24.25 13.28 18.42
N ILE A 93 23.60 14.38 18.80
CA ILE A 93 22.14 14.46 18.91
C ILE A 93 21.52 14.49 17.52
N SER A 94 22.14 15.19 16.58
CA SER A 94 21.72 15.15 15.16
C SER A 94 21.76 13.72 14.61
N GLY A 95 22.80 12.94 14.93
CA GLY A 95 22.90 11.53 14.52
C GLY A 95 21.83 10.64 15.15
N ALA A 96 21.55 10.81 16.44
CA ALA A 96 20.48 10.08 17.12
C ALA A 96 19.08 10.42 16.56
N LEU A 97 18.87 11.67 16.14
CA LEU A 97 17.64 12.10 15.47
C LEU A 97 17.47 11.44 14.10
N ASP A 98 18.54 11.39 13.30
CA ASP A 98 18.51 10.73 11.99
C ASP A 98 18.18 9.23 12.14
N GLU A 99 18.73 8.57 13.17
CA GLU A 99 18.44 7.16 13.47
C GLU A 99 16.97 6.95 13.89
N ALA A 100 16.45 7.80 14.78
CA ALA A 100 15.03 7.75 15.15
C ALA A 100 14.12 7.93 13.92
N GLN A 101 14.44 8.88 13.03
CA GLN A 101 13.70 9.06 11.76
C GLN A 101 13.79 7.83 10.84
N ASN A 102 14.94 7.14 10.77
CA ASN A 102 15.08 5.91 10.00
C ASN A 102 14.23 4.77 10.60
N GLN A 103 14.19 4.65 11.92
CA GLN A 103 13.38 3.66 12.61
C GLN A 103 11.88 3.88 12.35
N VAL A 104 11.42 5.14 12.40
CA VAL A 104 10.04 5.51 12.06
C VAL A 104 9.69 5.10 10.63
N GLN A 105 10.58 5.40 9.68
CA GLN A 105 10.37 5.04 8.28
C GLN A 105 10.34 3.53 8.07
N SER A 106 11.22 2.78 8.75
CA SER A 106 11.23 1.32 8.72
C SER A 106 9.93 0.73 9.27
N PHE A 107 9.41 1.27 10.37
CA PHE A 107 8.13 0.88 10.94
C PHE A 107 6.97 1.05 9.95
N PHE A 108 6.83 2.25 9.36
CA PHE A 108 5.78 2.49 8.36
C PHE A 108 5.99 1.72 7.06
N PHE A 109 7.24 1.45 6.67
CA PHE A 109 7.55 0.58 5.55
C PHE A 109 7.08 -0.85 5.80
N GLY A 110 7.29 -1.37 7.02
CA GLY A 110 6.77 -2.68 7.44
C GLY A 110 5.25 -2.77 7.31
N ILE A 111 4.51 -1.79 7.84
CA ILE A 111 3.06 -1.72 7.70
C ILE A 111 2.63 -1.74 6.23
N ARG A 112 3.26 -0.91 5.39
CA ARG A 112 2.95 -0.86 3.95
C ARG A 112 3.27 -2.18 3.25
N LYS A 113 4.35 -2.84 3.63
CA LYS A 113 4.71 -4.16 3.09
C LYS A 113 3.64 -5.19 3.44
N ASP A 114 3.09 -5.15 4.65
CA ASP A 114 2.03 -6.09 5.03
C ASP A 114 0.73 -5.81 4.27
N VAL A 115 0.32 -4.54 4.12
CA VAL A 115 -0.81 -4.17 3.24
C VAL A 115 -0.58 -4.64 1.81
N PHE A 116 0.64 -4.45 1.28
CA PHE A 116 1.00 -4.89 -0.06
C PHE A 116 0.89 -6.41 -0.25
N LYS A 117 1.27 -7.21 0.74
CA LYS A 117 1.10 -8.68 0.69
C LYS A 117 -0.37 -9.08 0.59
N TYR A 118 -1.27 -8.41 1.33
CA TYR A 118 -2.71 -8.67 1.21
C TYR A 118 -3.21 -8.29 -0.18
N ASP A 119 -2.76 -7.15 -0.70
CA ASP A 119 -3.11 -6.72 -2.07
C ASP A 119 -2.58 -7.70 -3.13
N GLU A 120 -1.41 -8.30 -2.94
CA GLU A 120 -0.85 -9.30 -3.86
C GLU A 120 -1.76 -10.53 -4.01
N VAL A 121 -2.30 -11.05 -2.91
CA VAL A 121 -3.27 -12.17 -2.95
C VAL A 121 -4.55 -11.74 -3.67
N LEU A 122 -5.06 -10.55 -3.38
CA LEU A 122 -6.27 -10.02 -4.03
C LEU A 122 -6.04 -9.74 -5.52
N ASP A 123 -4.84 -9.33 -5.91
CA ASP A 123 -4.50 -9.11 -7.30
C ASP A 123 -4.43 -10.43 -8.07
N GLN A 124 -3.79 -11.46 -7.52
CA GLN A 124 -3.78 -12.79 -8.12
C GLN A 124 -5.20 -13.34 -8.33
N GLN A 125 -6.08 -13.21 -7.32
CA GLN A 125 -7.49 -13.59 -7.46
C GLN A 125 -8.20 -12.76 -8.53
N ARG A 126 -7.96 -11.45 -8.58
CA ARG A 126 -8.52 -10.57 -9.62
C ARG A 126 -8.05 -10.96 -11.01
N GLN A 127 -6.78 -11.29 -11.19
CA GLN A 127 -6.24 -11.72 -12.47
C GLN A 127 -6.91 -13.00 -12.98
N VAL A 128 -7.14 -13.98 -12.09
CA VAL A 128 -7.86 -15.21 -12.45
C VAL A 128 -9.31 -14.91 -12.85
N ILE A 129 -10.06 -14.21 -12.00
CA ILE A 129 -11.47 -13.90 -12.25
C ILE A 129 -11.63 -13.05 -13.52
N TYR A 130 -10.80 -12.04 -13.70
CA TYR A 130 -10.83 -11.20 -14.89
C TYR A 130 -10.34 -11.93 -16.13
N GLY A 131 -9.44 -12.90 -15.99
CA GLY A 131 -9.07 -13.82 -17.06
C GLY A 131 -10.27 -14.64 -17.53
N ILE A 132 -10.98 -15.29 -16.61
CA ILE A 132 -12.20 -16.06 -16.90
C ILE A 132 -13.27 -15.15 -17.52
N ARG A 133 -13.52 -13.99 -16.92
CA ARG A 133 -14.49 -13.01 -17.44
C ARG A 133 -14.14 -12.56 -18.85
N ARG A 134 -12.85 -12.32 -19.13
CA ARG A 134 -12.39 -11.90 -20.46
C ARG A 134 -12.62 -13.01 -21.49
N LYS A 135 -12.29 -14.27 -21.16
CA LYS A 135 -12.59 -15.42 -22.02
C LYS A 135 -14.10 -15.52 -22.30
N ALA A 136 -14.92 -15.46 -21.26
CA ALA A 136 -16.37 -15.55 -21.42
C ALA A 136 -16.99 -14.41 -22.27
N LEU A 137 -16.37 -13.23 -22.31
CA LEU A 137 -16.91 -12.07 -23.02
C LEU A 137 -16.32 -11.83 -24.41
N LEU A 138 -15.08 -12.25 -24.66
CA LEU A 138 -14.32 -11.88 -25.87
C LEU A 138 -13.87 -13.07 -26.72
N ASP A 139 -13.97 -14.29 -26.21
CA ASP A 139 -13.57 -15.49 -26.96
C ASP A 139 -14.64 -15.86 -28.00
N SER A 140 -14.31 -16.76 -28.93
CA SER A 140 -15.29 -17.29 -29.88
C SER A 140 -16.31 -18.21 -29.17
N ASP A 141 -17.49 -18.39 -29.77
CA ASP A 141 -18.51 -19.29 -29.23
C ASP A 141 -17.97 -20.71 -28.99
N GLU A 142 -17.10 -21.20 -29.88
CA GLU A 142 -16.42 -22.49 -29.74
C GLU A 142 -15.45 -22.52 -28.55
N GLY A 143 -14.68 -21.45 -28.32
CA GLY A 143 -13.75 -21.33 -27.19
C GLY A 143 -14.47 -21.26 -25.83
N VAL A 144 -15.60 -20.54 -25.79
CA VAL A 144 -16.49 -20.49 -24.62
C VAL A 144 -17.10 -21.87 -24.36
N LEU A 145 -17.61 -22.54 -25.39
CA LEU A 145 -18.20 -23.88 -25.26
C LEU A 145 -17.18 -24.90 -24.76
N GLY A 146 -15.95 -24.87 -25.29
CA GLY A 146 -14.86 -25.73 -24.81
C GLY A 146 -14.50 -25.47 -23.35
N SER A 147 -14.45 -24.20 -22.94
CA SER A 147 -14.21 -23.83 -21.53
C SER A 147 -15.33 -24.33 -20.60
N LEU A 148 -16.60 -24.28 -21.06
CA LEU A 148 -17.74 -24.80 -20.32
C LEU A 148 -17.70 -26.33 -20.21
N GLN A 149 -17.35 -27.02 -21.29
CA GLN A 149 -17.21 -28.48 -21.29
C GLN A 149 -16.15 -28.93 -20.28
N ASN A 150 -14.96 -28.33 -20.31
CA ASN A 150 -13.90 -28.61 -19.34
C ASN A 150 -14.37 -28.38 -17.90
N PHE A 151 -15.07 -27.26 -17.64
CA PHE A 151 -15.60 -26.96 -16.32
C PHE A 151 -16.63 -28.02 -15.85
N CYS A 152 -17.51 -28.48 -16.74
CA CYS A 152 -18.46 -29.54 -16.46
C CYS A 152 -17.75 -30.88 -16.17
N GLU A 153 -16.73 -31.24 -16.96
CA GLU A 153 -15.94 -32.46 -16.77
C GLU A 153 -15.21 -32.45 -15.42
N GLU A 154 -14.51 -31.37 -15.09
CA GLU A 154 -13.83 -31.18 -13.81
C GLU A 154 -14.81 -31.26 -12.63
N SER A 155 -15.97 -30.60 -12.73
CA SER A 155 -17.00 -30.62 -11.69
C SER A 155 -17.58 -32.03 -11.49
N MET A 156 -17.79 -32.78 -12.57
CA MET A 156 -18.26 -34.17 -12.48
C MET A 156 -17.20 -35.09 -11.88
N ALA A 157 -15.93 -34.93 -12.27
CA ALA A 157 -14.82 -35.70 -11.72
C ALA A 157 -14.68 -35.48 -10.21
N GLU A 158 -14.74 -34.23 -9.74
CA GLU A 158 -14.69 -33.89 -8.32
C GLU A 158 -15.85 -34.51 -7.54
N LEU A 159 -17.07 -34.47 -8.09
CA LEU A 159 -18.25 -35.09 -7.46
C LEU A 159 -18.09 -36.62 -7.32
N VAL A 160 -17.53 -37.27 -8.33
CA VAL A 160 -17.26 -38.72 -8.30
C VAL A 160 -16.18 -39.01 -7.26
N GLU A 161 -15.07 -38.27 -7.26
CA GLU A 161 -13.97 -38.46 -6.29
C GLU A 161 -14.42 -38.28 -4.84
N GLN A 162 -15.31 -37.32 -4.57
CA GLN A 162 -15.85 -37.10 -3.22
C GLN A 162 -16.78 -38.21 -2.72
N LEU A 163 -17.45 -38.93 -3.62
CA LEU A 163 -18.54 -39.86 -3.28
C LEU A 163 -18.20 -41.33 -3.55
N VAL A 164 -17.30 -41.60 -4.47
CA VAL A 164 -16.94 -42.93 -4.93
C VAL A 164 -15.53 -43.26 -4.47
N ARG A 165 -15.40 -44.32 -3.67
CA ARG A 165 -14.11 -44.90 -3.30
C ARG A 165 -13.84 -46.10 -4.20
N PRO A 166 -12.84 -46.05 -5.08
CA PRO A 166 -12.56 -47.14 -6.02
C PRO A 166 -12.21 -48.47 -5.31
N GLU A 167 -11.73 -48.40 -4.08
CA GLU A 167 -11.35 -49.55 -3.27
C GLU A 167 -12.56 -50.31 -2.72
N GLU A 168 -13.72 -49.66 -2.66
CA GLU A 168 -14.94 -50.27 -2.16
C GLU A 168 -15.73 -50.96 -3.29
N PRO A 169 -16.43 -52.08 -2.99
CA PRO A 169 -17.34 -52.70 -3.95
C PRO A 169 -18.38 -51.71 -4.46
N TRP A 170 -18.68 -51.73 -5.74
CA TRP A 170 -19.63 -50.80 -6.37
C TRP A 170 -20.99 -50.75 -5.69
N GLN A 171 -21.41 -51.82 -5.01
CA GLN A 171 -22.67 -51.88 -4.26
C GLN A 171 -22.72 -50.94 -3.05
N SER A 172 -21.57 -50.57 -2.46
CA SER A 172 -21.50 -49.63 -1.33
C SER A 172 -21.56 -48.18 -1.78
N TRP A 173 -21.39 -47.91 -3.09
CA TRP A 173 -21.33 -46.56 -3.60
C TRP A 173 -22.67 -45.84 -3.43
N PRO A 174 -22.67 -44.57 -2.99
CA PRO A 174 -23.89 -43.83 -2.68
C PRO A 174 -24.54 -43.26 -3.95
N PHE A 175 -24.99 -44.13 -4.88
CA PHE A 175 -25.58 -43.74 -6.17
C PHE A 175 -26.79 -42.80 -6.04
N GLN A 176 -27.63 -42.97 -5.02
CA GLN A 176 -28.76 -42.06 -4.77
C GLN A 176 -28.29 -40.63 -4.48
N ARG A 177 -27.21 -40.47 -3.70
CA ARG A 177 -26.64 -39.15 -3.39
C ARG A 177 -25.97 -38.54 -4.61
N LEU A 178 -25.24 -39.34 -5.38
CA LEU A 178 -24.61 -38.90 -6.63
C LEU A 178 -25.67 -38.41 -7.63
N SER A 179 -26.72 -39.20 -7.84
CA SER A 179 -27.83 -38.89 -8.74
C SER A 179 -28.60 -37.63 -8.33
N ALA A 180 -28.83 -37.46 -7.01
CA ALA A 180 -29.44 -36.25 -6.46
C ALA A 180 -28.57 -35.00 -6.71
N LYS A 181 -27.25 -35.07 -6.48
CA LYS A 181 -26.33 -33.95 -6.76
C LYS A 181 -26.26 -33.61 -8.25
N LEU A 182 -26.14 -34.62 -9.12
CA LEU A 182 -26.11 -34.42 -10.57
C LEU A 182 -27.39 -33.79 -11.09
N SER A 183 -28.55 -34.21 -10.57
CA SER A 183 -29.85 -33.63 -10.95
C SER A 183 -30.07 -32.21 -10.45
N ALA A 184 -29.40 -31.82 -9.36
CA ALA A 184 -29.47 -30.47 -8.83
C ALA A 184 -28.63 -29.49 -9.66
N TRP A 185 -27.51 -29.95 -10.23
CA TRP A 185 -26.54 -29.09 -10.92
C TRP A 185 -26.68 -29.12 -12.45
N PHE A 186 -27.10 -30.25 -13.03
CA PHE A 186 -27.22 -30.44 -14.47
C PHE A 186 -28.66 -30.79 -14.86
N THR A 187 -29.17 -30.12 -15.89
CA THR A 187 -30.47 -30.45 -16.48
C THR A 187 -30.38 -31.78 -17.23
N GLY A 188 -30.93 -32.85 -16.65
CA GLY A 188 -30.95 -34.19 -17.26
C GLY A 188 -31.73 -35.20 -16.43
N SER A 189 -32.17 -36.30 -17.04
CA SER A 189 -32.80 -37.42 -16.31
C SER A 189 -31.72 -38.38 -15.83
N TRP A 190 -31.39 -38.32 -14.54
CA TRP A 190 -30.37 -39.18 -13.95
C TRP A 190 -31.01 -40.41 -13.27
N PRO A 191 -30.47 -41.63 -13.47
CA PRO A 191 -31.01 -42.84 -12.88
C PRO A 191 -31.07 -42.75 -11.36
N GLY A 192 -32.23 -43.02 -10.75
CA GLY A 192 -32.42 -42.99 -9.30
C GLY A 192 -32.64 -41.60 -8.68
N ALA A 193 -32.65 -40.52 -9.48
CA ALA A 193 -33.05 -39.20 -9.00
C ALA A 193 -34.57 -39.13 -8.89
N THR A 194 -35.09 -39.04 -7.67
CA THR A 194 -36.49 -38.66 -7.45
C THR A 194 -36.59 -37.16 -7.74
N VAL A 195 -36.95 -36.80 -8.98
CA VAL A 195 -37.10 -35.41 -9.40
C VAL A 195 -38.24 -34.77 -8.61
N ALA A 196 -37.94 -34.16 -7.47
CA ALA A 196 -38.82 -33.14 -6.90
C ALA A 196 -38.66 -31.90 -7.78
N ARG A 197 -39.46 -31.81 -8.85
CA ARG A 197 -39.57 -30.55 -9.60
C ARG A 197 -39.92 -29.45 -8.58
N PRO A 198 -39.17 -28.33 -8.52
CA PRO A 198 -39.65 -27.19 -7.74
C PRO A 198 -41.02 -26.80 -8.33
N ARG A 199 -42.03 -26.74 -7.47
CA ARG A 199 -43.37 -26.27 -7.87
C ARG A 199 -43.25 -24.82 -8.38
N PRO A 200 -44.09 -24.42 -9.35
CA PRO A 200 -44.05 -23.10 -9.96
C PRO A 200 -44.18 -21.97 -8.95
#